data_AF-A0A535LXA1-F1
#
_entry.id   AF-A0A535LXA1-F1
#
_cell.length_a   1.000
_cell.length_b   1.000
_cell.length_c   1.000
_cell.angle_alpha   90.00
_cell.angle_beta   90.00
_cell.angle_gamma   90.00
#
_symmetry.space_group_name_H-M   'P 1'
#
loop_
_entity.id
_entity.type
_entity.pdbx_description
1 polymer ?
#
loop_
_entity_poly.entity_id
_entity_poly.type
_entity_poly.pdbx_seq_one_letter_code
_entity_poly.pdbx_strand_id
1 'polypeptide(L)'
;MNEGFGFAGGDAFELTRLNRALTMLARPSLTDDWPAPMSRGELLALGVFTGGRVPPRKELIERLWNRKRQLLRHAASAFDLDVPPPVA
;
A
#
# COMPACT_ATOMS: atom_id res chain seq x y z
N MET A 1 10.92 -22.80 14.09
CA MET A 1 10.07 -22.05 13.15
C MET A 1 9.08 -21.25 13.99
N ASN A 2 9.32 -19.96 14.16
CA ASN A 2 8.41 -19.02 14.80
C ASN A 2 8.70 -17.66 14.16
N GLU A 3 8.03 -17.39 13.04
CA GLU A 3 8.08 -16.08 12.39
C GLU A 3 7.03 -15.22 13.07
N GLY A 4 7.48 -14.34 13.96
CA GLY A 4 6.64 -13.29 14.53
C GLY A 4 6.13 -12.43 13.38
N PHE A 5 4.81 -12.45 13.16
CA PHE A 5 4.09 -11.56 12.24
C PHE A 5 4.07 -10.13 12.80
N GLY A 6 5.25 -9.55 13.01
CA GLY A 6 5.38 -8.14 13.37
C GLY A 6 5.26 -7.29 12.12
N PHE A 7 4.53 -6.18 12.20
CA PHE A 7 4.58 -5.10 11.22
C PHE A 7 6.06 -4.73 11.00
N ALA A 8 6.65 -5.22 9.91
CA ALA A 8 8.09 -5.17 9.72
C ALA A 8 8.47 -3.75 9.27
N GLY A 9 9.74 -3.36 9.42
CA GLY A 9 10.23 -2.08 8.90
C GLY A 9 9.86 -1.86 7.42
N GLY A 10 9.78 -2.94 6.64
CA GLY A 10 9.31 -2.93 5.26
C GLY A 10 7.88 -2.41 5.06
N ASP A 11 6.95 -2.75 5.96
CA ASP A 11 5.54 -2.35 5.85
C ASP A 11 5.35 -0.84 6.09
N ALA A 12 6.14 -0.26 7.00
CA ALA A 12 6.14 1.18 7.25
C ALA A 12 6.69 1.98 6.05
N PHE A 13 7.76 1.48 5.42
CA PHE A 13 8.31 2.05 4.19
C PHE A 13 7.32 1.92 3.03
N GLU A 14 6.66 0.76 2.90
CA GLU A 14 5.64 0.53 1.89
C GLU A 14 4.45 1.48 2.06
N LEU A 15 3.94 1.65 3.29
CA LEU A 15 2.85 2.58 3.61
C LEU A 15 3.22 4.03 3.28
N THR A 16 4.45 4.44 3.60
CA THR A 16 4.96 5.78 3.27
C THR A 16 4.98 6.01 1.77
N ARG A 17 5.45 5.02 1.00
CA ARG A 17 5.49 5.08 -0.46
C ARG A 17 4.08 5.15 -1.06
N LEU A 18 3.14 4.34 -0.56
CA LEU A 18 1.74 4.37 -0.97
C LEU A 18 1.08 5.73 -0.69
N ASN A 19 1.30 6.30 0.49
CA ASN A 19 0.76 7.62 0.85
C ASN A 19 1.27 8.71 -0.07
N ARG A 20 2.58 8.73 -0.37
CA ARG A 20 3.17 9.71 -1.30
C ARG A 20 2.54 9.61 -2.70
N ALA A 21 2.40 8.39 -3.22
CA ALA A 21 1.80 8.17 -4.54
C ALA A 21 0.33 8.63 -4.60
N LEU A 22 -0.46 8.33 -3.56
CA LEU A 22 -1.84 8.79 -3.45
C LEU A 22 -1.93 10.32 -3.37
N THR A 23 -1.05 10.98 -2.60
CA THR A 23 -1.02 12.46 -2.52
C THR A 23 -0.67 13.08 -3.87
N MET A 24 0.27 12.51 -4.61
CA MET A 24 0.59 12.97 -5.96
C MET A 24 -0.63 12.81 -6.87
N LEU A 25 -1.26 11.63 -6.89
CA LEU A 25 -2.44 11.36 -7.72
C LEU A 25 -3.71 12.09 -7.29
N ALA A 26 -3.79 12.63 -6.07
CA ALA A 26 -4.93 13.38 -5.58
C ALA A 26 -4.91 14.85 -6.01
N ARG A 27 -3.75 15.37 -6.45
CA ARG A 27 -3.65 16.75 -6.93
C ARG A 27 -4.58 16.95 -8.15
N PRO A 28 -5.29 18.07 -8.30
CA PRO A 28 -5.99 18.36 -9.53
C PRO A 28 -4.98 18.60 -10.67
N SER A 29 -5.25 18.05 -11.85
CA SER A 29 -4.51 18.32 -13.10
C SER A 29 -5.52 18.63 -14.19
N LEU A 30 -5.13 19.54 -15.08
CA LEU A 30 -5.90 19.93 -16.26
C LEU A 30 -5.81 18.88 -17.39
N THR A 31 -4.87 17.95 -17.29
CA THR A 31 -4.62 16.89 -18.27
C THR A 31 -4.70 15.51 -17.61
N ASP A 32 -5.12 14.51 -18.41
CA ASP A 32 -4.99 13.09 -18.04
C ASP A 32 -3.54 12.60 -18.09
N ASP A 33 -2.64 13.43 -18.62
CA ASP A 33 -1.21 13.17 -18.62
C ASP A 33 -0.65 13.46 -17.23
N TRP A 34 -0.45 12.39 -16.46
CA TRP A 34 0.05 12.42 -15.10
C TRP A 34 1.47 11.91 -15.05
N PRO A 35 2.41 12.63 -14.39
CA PRO A 35 3.70 12.05 -14.09
C PRO A 35 3.46 10.80 -13.24
N ALA A 36 3.97 9.66 -13.70
CA ALA A 36 3.82 8.39 -13.01
C ALA A 36 4.40 8.57 -11.58
N PRO A 37 3.58 8.43 -10.52
CA PRO A 37 4.03 8.69 -9.15
C PRO A 37 5.05 7.66 -8.66
N MET A 38 5.16 6.54 -9.38
CA MET A 38 6.04 5.41 -9.13
C MET A 38 6.43 4.78 -10.47
N SER A 39 7.62 4.18 -10.49
CA SER A 39 8.08 3.35 -11.60
C SER A 39 7.22 2.08 -11.74
N ARG A 40 7.26 1.45 -12.92
CA ARG A 40 6.61 0.15 -13.14
C ARG A 40 7.08 -0.92 -12.16
N GLY A 41 8.37 -0.94 -11.83
CA GLY A 41 8.94 -1.89 -10.87
C GLY A 41 8.37 -1.72 -9.46
N GLU A 42 8.16 -0.47 -9.03
CA GLU A 42 7.53 -0.19 -7.74
C GLU A 42 6.06 -0.59 -7.72
N LEU A 43 5.31 -0.34 -8.81
CA LEU A 43 3.92 -0.78 -8.90
C LEU A 43 3.78 -2.31 -8.90
N LEU A 44 4.73 -3.03 -9.51
CA LEU A 44 4.82 -4.49 -9.47
C LEU A 44 5.13 -4.97 -8.05
N ALA A 45 6.14 -4.38 -7.39
CA ALA A 45 6.53 -4.73 -6.04
C ALA A 45 5.39 -4.54 -5.02
N LEU A 46 4.52 -3.54 -5.24
CA LEU A 46 3.34 -3.29 -4.43
C LEU A 46 2.15 -4.22 -4.73
N GLY A 47 2.24 -5.08 -5.76
CA GLY A 47 1.12 -5.91 -6.23
C GLY A 47 -0.05 -5.09 -6.80
N VAL A 48 0.14 -3.80 -7.03
CA VAL A 48 -0.87 -2.87 -7.58
C VAL A 48 -0.97 -3.02 -9.10
N PHE A 49 0.06 -3.58 -9.71
CA PHE A 49 0.17 -3.78 -11.14
C PHE A 49 0.74 -5.17 -11.43
N THR A 50 0.20 -5.86 -12.42
CA THR A 50 0.57 -7.26 -12.75
C THR A 50 1.30 -7.38 -14.10
N GLY A 51 1.71 -6.25 -14.70
CA GLY A 51 2.32 -6.20 -16.03
C GLY A 51 1.33 -5.73 -17.11
N GLY A 52 1.86 -5.23 -18.23
CA GLY A 52 1.06 -4.72 -19.35
C GLY A 52 0.92 -3.19 -19.41
N ARG A 53 -0.25 -2.68 -19.75
CA ARG A 53 -0.52 -1.23 -19.87
C ARG A 53 -0.71 -0.62 -18.48
N VAL A 54 -0.07 0.51 -18.20
CA VAL A 54 -0.31 1.26 -16.95
C VAL A 54 -1.79 1.65 -16.90
N PRO A 55 -2.51 1.31 -15.82
CA PRO A 55 -3.94 1.60 -15.72
C PRO A 55 -4.20 3.11 -15.70
N PRO A 56 -5.38 3.56 -16.16
CA PRO A 56 -5.80 4.96 -16.03
C PRO A 56 -5.71 5.44 -14.59
N ARG A 57 -5.51 6.76 -14.39
CA ARG A 57 -5.33 7.37 -13.06
C ARG A 57 -6.36 6.93 -12.03
N LYS A 58 -7.65 6.91 -12.38
CA LYS A 58 -8.72 6.51 -11.47
C LYS A 58 -8.53 5.08 -10.96
N GLU A 59 -8.27 4.15 -11.88
CA GLU A 59 -8.05 2.75 -11.55
C GLU A 59 -6.76 2.58 -10.73
N LEU A 60 -5.70 3.33 -11.04
CA LEU A 60 -4.48 3.33 -10.24
C LEU A 60 -4.73 3.80 -8.80
N ILE A 61 -5.51 4.87 -8.60
CA ILE A 61 -5.90 5.36 -7.27
C ILE A 61 -6.66 4.28 -6.48
N GLU A 62 -7.64 3.62 -7.12
CA GLU A 62 -8.43 2.56 -6.48
C GLU A 62 -7.56 1.38 -6.04
N ARG A 63 -6.65 0.93 -6.90
CA ARG A 63 -5.73 -0.17 -6.60
C ARG A 63 -4.75 0.20 -5.46
N LEU A 64 -4.21 1.41 -5.47
CA LEU A 64 -3.34 1.92 -4.40
C LEU A 64 -4.08 2.01 -3.06
N TRP A 65 -5.33 2.46 -3.07
CA TRP A 65 -6.17 2.49 -1.87
C TRP A 65 -6.44 1.09 -1.33
N ASN A 66 -6.77 0.12 -2.20
CA ASN A 66 -6.98 -1.26 -1.79
C ASN A 66 -5.72 -1.86 -1.15
N ARG A 67 -4.55 -1.63 -1.74
CA ARG A 67 -3.27 -2.09 -1.16
C ARG A 67 -2.99 -1.47 0.20
N LYS A 68 -3.21 -0.15 0.35
CA LYS A 68 -3.09 0.54 1.65
C LYS A 68 -4.02 -0.06 2.71
N ARG A 69 -5.29 -0.34 2.36
CA ARG A 69 -6.24 -0.96 3.30
C ARG A 69 -5.84 -2.38 3.69
N GLN A 70 -5.30 -3.17 2.77
CA GLN A 70 -4.76 -4.49 3.09
C GLN A 70 -3.61 -4.36 4.09
N LEU A 71 -2.64 -3.49 3.82
CA LEU A 71 -1.48 -3.30 4.69
C LEU A 71 -1.87 -2.80 6.08
N LEU A 72 -2.85 -1.91 6.19
CA LEU A 72 -3.39 -1.47 7.48
C LEU A 72 -4.13 -2.58 8.25
N ARG A 73 -4.83 -3.50 7.55
CA ARG A 73 -5.45 -4.67 8.18
C ARG A 73 -4.40 -5.66 8.67
N HIS A 74 -3.35 -5.90 7.89
CA HIS A 74 -2.22 -6.72 8.30
C HIS A 74 -1.51 -6.14 9.52
N ALA A 75 -1.31 -4.82 9.55
CA ALA A 75 -0.78 -4.12 10.71
C ALA A 75 -1.67 -4.32 11.95
N ALA A 76 -2.98 -4.08 11.82
CA ALA A 76 -3.92 -4.25 12.93
C ALA A 76 -3.91 -5.69 13.48
N SER A 77 -3.90 -6.70 12.61
CA SER A 77 -3.83 -8.10 13.04
C SER A 77 -2.52 -8.47 13.73
N ALA A 78 -1.41 -7.80 13.39
CA ALA A 78 -0.13 -8.00 14.07
C ALA A 78 -0.16 -7.48 15.52
N PHE A 79 -0.89 -6.39 15.78
CA PHE A 79 -1.06 -5.83 17.12
C PHE A 79 -2.05 -6.62 17.99
N ASP A 80 -3.06 -7.27 17.40
CA ASP A 80 -4.06 -8.07 18.14
C ASP A 80 -3.49 -9.37 18.76
N LEU A 81 -2.39 -9.91 18.22
CA LEU A 81 -1.75 -11.13 18.74
C LEU A 81 -0.95 -10.91 20.04
N ASP A 82 -0.67 -9.66 20.40
CA ASP A 82 0.15 -9.29 21.56
C ASP A 82 -0.67 -8.97 22.82
N VAL A 83 -1.99 -9.17 22.78
CA VAL A 83 -2.86 -9.02 23.96
C VAL A 83 -2.99 -10.38 24.66
N PRO A 84 -2.29 -10.62 25.78
CA PRO A 84 -2.51 -11.84 26.55
C PRO A 84 -3.97 -11.87 27.03
N PRO A 85 -4.62 -13.05 27.04
CA PRO A 85 -5.98 -13.17 27.56
C PRO A 85 -6.02 -12.70 29.01
N PRO A 86 -7.12 -12.05 29.46
CA PRO A 86 -7.25 -11.61 30.84
C PRO A 86 -7.10 -12.82 31.75
N VAL A 87 -6.15 -12.72 32.69
CA VAL A 87 -5.92 -13.75 33.71
C VAL A 87 -7.16 -13.79 34.60
N ALA A 88 -7.87 -14.92 34.57
CA ALA A 88 -9.04 -15.20 35.40
C ALA A 88 -8.64 -15.48 36.86
#